data_AF-A0A0D8CFR0-F1
#
_entry.id   AF-A0A0D8CFR0-F1
#
_cell.length_a   1.000
_cell.length_b   1.000
_cell.length_c   1.000
_cell.angle_alpha   90.00
_cell.angle_beta   90.00
_cell.angle_gamma   90.00
#
_symmetry.space_group_name_H-M   'P 1'
#
loop_
_entity.id
_entity.type
_entity.pdbx_description
1 polymer ?
#
loop_
_entity_poly.entity_id
_entity_poly.type
_entity_poly.pdbx_seq_one_letter_code
_entity_poly.pdbx_strand_id
1 'polypeptide(L)' 'MRLKVENMSCGHCANAVTKASQNVPGVVDAKVDLEAGELAVSGTPDEAALIAAIDKAGYPAQVIEG' A
#
# COMPACT_ATOMS: atom_id res chain seq x y z
N MET A 1 -4.41 9.60 1.38
CA MET A 1 -3.01 9.17 1.24
C MET A 1 -2.84 8.21 0.06
N ARG A 2 -1.84 8.44 -0.78
CA ARG A 2 -1.49 7.60 -1.93
C ARG A 2 -0.01 7.20 -1.87
N LEU A 3 0.24 5.95 -2.18
CA LEU A 3 1.58 5.37 -2.23
C LEU A 3 1.81 4.76 -3.60
N LYS A 4 2.99 4.96 -4.15
CA LYS A 4 3.48 4.23 -5.31
C LYS A 4 4.09 2.92 -4.85
N VAL A 5 3.61 1.80 -5.39
CA VAL A 5 4.10 0.48 -4.99
C VAL A 5 4.85 -0.14 -6.16
N GLU A 6 6.10 -0.51 -5.90
CA GLU A 6 7.00 -1.12 -6.87
C GLU A 6 6.83 -2.64 -6.87
N ASN A 7 7.28 -3.31 -7.95
CA ASN A 7 7.20 -4.77 -8.10
C ASN A 7 5.78 -5.38 -8.16
N MET A 8 4.71 -4.60 -8.38
CA MET A 8 3.39 -5.14 -8.69
C MET A 8 3.30 -5.57 -10.15
N SER A 9 3.75 -6.79 -10.45
CA SER A 9 3.72 -7.34 -11.82
C SER A 9 2.53 -8.27 -12.09
N CYS A 10 1.70 -8.59 -11.08
CA CYS A 10 0.57 -9.50 -11.21
C CYS A 10 -0.59 -9.14 -10.28
N GLY A 11 -1.84 -9.52 -10.63
CA GLY A 11 -3.03 -9.25 -9.82
C GLY A 11 -3.00 -9.84 -8.40
N HIS A 12 -2.19 -10.88 -8.19
CA HIS A 12 -1.92 -11.42 -6.84
C HIS A 12 -1.16 -10.44 -5.94
N CYS A 13 -0.28 -9.62 -6.52
CA CYS A 13 0.54 -8.64 -5.79
C CYS A 13 -0.34 -7.56 -5.17
N ALA A 14 -1.34 -7.07 -5.92
CA ALA A 14 -2.29 -6.09 -5.42
C ALA A 14 -3.02 -6.56 -4.16
N ASN A 15 -3.50 -7.81 -4.15
CA ASN A 15 -4.22 -8.33 -3.00
C ASN A 15 -3.33 -8.48 -1.76
N ALA A 16 -2.06 -8.89 -1.96
CA ALA A 16 -1.08 -8.97 -0.88
C ALA A 16 -0.79 -7.59 -0.28
N VAL A 17 -0.57 -6.58 -1.13
CA VAL A 17 -0.35 -5.19 -0.72
C VAL A 17 -1.55 -4.65 0.04
N THR A 18 -2.78 -4.78 -0.49
CA THR A 18 -4.00 -4.34 0.19
C THR A 18 -4.13 -4.97 1.58
N LYS A 19 -3.91 -6.29 1.71
CA LYS A 19 -3.98 -6.98 3.01
C LYS A 19 -2.90 -6.52 3.98
N ALA A 20 -1.67 -6.28 3.50
CA ALA A 20 -0.59 -5.76 4.30
C ALA A 20 -0.93 -4.35 4.82
N SER A 21 -1.49 -3.50 3.95
CA SER A 21 -1.94 -2.16 4.32
C SER A 21 -3.08 -2.18 5.33
N GLN A 22 -4.07 -3.05 5.15
CA GLN A 22 -5.19 -3.18 6.10
C GLN A 22 -4.77 -3.68 7.49
N ASN A 23 -3.60 -4.31 7.62
CA ASN A 23 -3.06 -4.67 8.93
C ASN A 23 -2.48 -3.48 9.70
N VAL A 24 -2.32 -2.32 9.06
CA VAL A 24 -1.70 -1.16 9.69
C VAL A 24 -2.75 -0.37 10.47
N PRO A 25 -2.51 -0.08 11.76
CA PRO A 25 -3.42 0.72 12.56
C PRO A 25 -3.58 2.12 11.97
N GLY A 26 -4.82 2.58 11.86
CA GLY A 26 -5.18 3.85 11.23
C GLY A 26 -5.62 3.72 9.77
N VAL A 27 -5.47 2.55 9.15
CA VAL A 27 -6.07 2.26 7.85
C VAL A 27 -7.55 1.91 8.02
N VAL A 28 -8.39 2.65 7.32
CA VAL A 28 -9.84 2.43 7.24
C VAL A 28 -10.20 1.68 5.96
N ASP A 29 -9.62 2.08 4.84
CA ASP A 29 -9.79 1.43 3.54
C ASP A 29 -8.48 1.46 2.74
N ALA A 30 -8.27 0.46 1.90
CA ALA A 30 -7.09 0.39 1.04
C ALA A 30 -7.48 -0.17 -0.33
N LYS A 31 -7.18 0.58 -1.40
CA LYS A 31 -7.43 0.21 -2.79
C LYS A 31 -6.15 0.27 -3.58
N VAL A 32 -5.86 -0.79 -4.31
CA VAL A 32 -4.72 -0.84 -5.23
C VAL A 32 -5.21 -0.58 -6.65
N ASP A 33 -4.53 0.32 -7.33
CA ASP A 33 -4.66 0.64 -8.74
C ASP A 33 -3.45 0.06 -9.48
N LEU A 34 -3.64 -1.12 -10.09
CA LEU A 34 -2.59 -1.79 -10.86
C LEU A 34 -2.23 -1.05 -12.16
N GLU A 35 -3.20 -0.35 -12.77
CA GLU A 35 -2.97 0.45 -13.97
C GLU A 35 -2.01 1.62 -13.69
N ALA A 36 -2.18 2.29 -12.56
CA ALA A 36 -1.32 3.39 -12.15
C ALA A 36 -0.08 2.94 -11.36
N GLY A 37 -0.10 1.73 -10.79
CA GLY A 37 0.91 1.23 -9.86
C GLY A 37 0.83 1.92 -8.49
N GLU A 38 -0.37 2.26 -8.06
CA GLU A 38 -0.62 3.09 -6.89
C GLU A 38 -1.51 2.37 -5.87
N LEU A 39 -1.35 2.70 -4.60
CA LEU A 39 -2.16 2.25 -3.49
C LEU A 39 -2.81 3.50 -2.86
N ALA A 40 -4.12 3.60 -2.98
CA ALA A 40 -4.92 4.59 -2.28
C ALA A 40 -5.32 4.04 -0.90
N VAL A 41 -4.95 4.77 0.15
CA VAL A 41 -5.30 4.43 1.53
C VAL A 41 -6.16 5.53 2.12
N SER A 42 -7.30 5.12 2.66
CA SER A 42 -8.21 5.97 3.43
C SER A 42 -7.99 5.74 4.91
N GLY A 43 -7.91 6.84 5.66
CA GLY A 43 -7.62 6.84 7.10
C GLY A 43 -6.44 7.76 7.42
N THR A 44 -5.92 7.64 8.62
CA THR A 44 -4.74 8.35 9.10
C THR A 44 -3.71 7.36 9.67
N PRO A 45 -3.24 6.39 8.85
CA PRO A 45 -2.17 5.50 9.27
C PRO A 45 -0.85 6.26 9.34
N ASP A 46 0.08 5.72 10.12
CA ASP A 46 1.46 6.21 10.11
C ASP A 46 2.14 5.78 8.80
N GLU A 47 2.63 6.74 8.03
CA GLU A 47 3.25 6.52 6.71
C GLU A 47 4.44 5.55 6.79
N ALA A 48 5.28 5.70 7.81
CA ALA A 48 6.46 4.85 7.99
C ALA A 48 6.05 3.42 8.36
N ALA A 49 5.04 3.25 9.23
CA ALA A 49 4.50 1.94 9.57
C ALA A 49 3.86 1.27 8.35
N LEU A 50 3.17 2.03 7.51
CA LEU A 50 2.55 1.53 6.29
C LEU A 50 3.59 1.06 5.27
N ILE A 51 4.58 1.89 4.97
CA ILE A 51 5.68 1.52 4.07
C ILE A 51 6.38 0.25 4.58
N ALA A 52 6.71 0.19 5.87
CA ALA A 52 7.37 -0.97 6.45
C ALA A 52 6.53 -2.26 6.38
N ALA A 53 5.21 -2.16 6.49
CA ALA A 53 4.31 -3.30 6.36
C ALA A 53 4.27 -3.83 4.91
N ILE A 54 4.24 -2.94 3.93
CA ILE A 54 4.20 -3.30 2.51
C ILE A 54 5.58 -3.82 2.06
N ASP A 55 6.67 -3.20 2.52
CA ASP A 55 8.05 -3.65 2.29
C ASP A 55 8.31 -5.06 2.83
N LYS A 56 7.82 -5.35 4.05
CA LYS A 56 7.86 -6.70 4.64
C LYS A 56 7.11 -7.74 3.82
N ALA A 57 6.11 -7.33 3.05
CA ALA A 57 5.42 -8.22 2.12
C ALA A 57 6.20 -8.45 0.80
N GLY A 58 7.35 -7.80 0.63
CA GLY A 58 8.20 -7.88 -0.56
C GLY A 58 7.85 -6.83 -1.62
N TYR A 59 7.09 -5.80 -1.26
CA TYR A 59 6.64 -4.74 -2.16
C TYR A 59 7.14 -3.40 -1.63
N PRO A 60 8.22 -2.84 -2.18
CA PRO A 60 8.65 -1.50 -1.81
C PRO A 60 7.55 -0.49 -2.14
N ALA A 61 7.24 0.42 -1.21
CA ALA A 61 6.24 1.45 -1.41
C ALA A 61 6.78 2.82 -1.00
N GLN A 62 6.40 3.86 -1.73
CA GLN A 62 6.77 5.25 -1.43
C GLN A 62 5.53 6.13 -1.40
N VAL A 63 5.42 7.00 -0.40
CA VAL A 63 4.36 8.00 -0.37
C VAL A 63 4.57 8.99 -1.49
N ILE A 64 3.54 9.17 -2.31
CA ILE A 64 3.51 10.15 -3.39
C ILE A 64 2.54 11.30 -3.09
N GLU A 65 1.58 11.07 -2.19
CA GLU A 65 0.61 12.09 -1.78
C GLU A 65 0.11 11.78 -0.35
N GLY A 66 0.46 12.64 0.61
CA GLY A 66 0.10 12.53 2.03
C GLY A 66 -1.26 13.14 2.32
#